data_AF-A0A850ZGA0-F1
#
_entry.id   AF-A0A850ZGA0-F1
#
_cell.length_a   1.000
_cell.length_b   1.000
_cell.length_c   1.000
_cell.angle_alpha   90.00
_cell.angle_beta   90.00
_cell.angle_gamma   90.00
#
_symmetry.space_group_name_H-M   'P 1'
#
loop_
_entity.id
_entity.type
_entity.pdbx_description
1 polymer ?
#
loop_
_entity_poly.entity_id
_entity_poly.type
_entity_poly.pdbx_seq_one_letter_code
_entity_poly.pdbx_strand_id
1 'polypeptide(L)'
;QVQEYREALEGILIREKNGLVLMPELYAVPPEKVDEEYENPHSVDRVPMGKLPHLWGQSLYVLSCLLAEGFLAAGEIDPLNRRFSTGFKPDVVVQ
;
A
#
# COMPACT_ATOMS: atom_id res chain seq x y z
N GLN A 1 13.89 -1.90 -1.02
CA GLN A 1 12.53 -2.38 -0.70
C GLN A 1 11.56 -1.24 -0.40
N VAL A 2 11.68 -0.45 0.68
CA VAL A 2 10.72 0.64 0.96
C VAL A 2 10.64 1.67 -0.19
N GLN A 3 11.80 2.09 -0.71
CA GLN A 3 11.88 3.06 -1.81
C GLN A 3 11.23 2.54 -3.10
N GLU A 4 11.45 1.28 -3.44
CA GLU A 4 10.88 0.61 -4.61
C GLU A 4 9.35 0.61 -4.56
N TYR A 5 8.76 0.27 -3.41
CA TYR A 5 7.30 0.33 -3.25
C TYR A 5 6.78 1.77 -3.28
N ARG A 6 7.54 2.74 -2.76
CA ARG A 6 7.16 4.15 -2.85
C ARG A 6 7.09 4.60 -4.31
N GLU A 7 8.11 4.28 -5.11
CA GLU A 7 8.15 4.59 -6.53
C GLU A 7 7.02 3.90 -7.31
N ALA A 8 6.73 2.63 -7.00
CA ALA A 8 5.61 1.91 -7.60
C ALA A 8 4.25 2.56 -7.26
N LEU A 9 4.08 3.06 -6.02
CA LEU A 9 2.86 3.76 -5.60
C LEU A 9 2.67 5.09 -6.34
N GLU A 10 3.75 5.84 -6.61
CA GLU A 10 3.65 7.11 -7.36
C GLU A 10 3.04 6.94 -8.75
N GLY A 11 3.19 5.76 -9.38
CA GLY A 11 2.61 5.44 -10.69
C GLY A 11 1.10 5.15 -10.67
N ILE A 12 0.53 4.84 -9.50
CA ILE A 12 -0.89 4.48 -9.39
C ILE A 12 -1.72 5.60 -8.75
N LEU A 13 -1.12 6.49 -7.95
CA LEU A 13 -1.85 7.55 -7.25
C LEU A 13 -2.58 8.52 -8.20
N ILE A 14 -3.82 8.88 -7.84
CA ILE A 14 -4.60 9.88 -8.57
C ILE A 14 -4.26 11.27 -8.03
N ARG A 15 -3.84 12.18 -8.91
CA ARG A 15 -3.56 13.58 -8.56
C ARG A 15 -4.73 14.48 -8.97
N GLU A 16 -5.38 15.10 -7.99
CA GLU A 16 -6.43 16.07 -8.24
C GLU A 16 -5.86 17.47 -8.55
N LYS A 17 -6.67 18.31 -9.21
CA LYS A 17 -6.30 19.69 -9.61
C LYS A 17 -6.00 20.61 -8.41
N ASN A 18 -6.50 20.26 -7.23
CA ASN A 18 -6.28 20.97 -5.97
C ASN A 18 -4.95 20.57 -5.28
N GLY A 19 -4.16 19.66 -5.89
CA GLY A 19 -2.91 19.15 -5.32
C GLY A 19 -3.10 17.97 -4.36
N LEU A 20 -4.32 17.48 -4.14
CA LEU A 20 -4.57 16.29 -3.33
C LEU A 20 -4.17 15.02 -4.09
N VAL A 21 -3.60 14.10 -3.33
CA VAL A 21 -3.18 12.78 -3.81
C VAL A 21 -4.11 11.74 -3.22
N LEU A 22 -4.82 11.01 -4.08
CA LEU A 22 -5.85 10.06 -3.70
C LEU A 22 -5.44 8.64 -4.03
N MET A 23 -5.67 7.74 -3.07
CA MET A 23 -5.52 6.30 -3.20
C MET A 23 -6.87 5.67 -3.58
N PRO A 24 -7.00 5.05 -4.77
CA PRO A 24 -8.20 4.32 -5.16
C PRO A 24 -8.47 3.10 -4.28
N GLU A 25 -9.74 2.70 -4.20
CA GLU A 25 -10.13 1.46 -3.51
C GLU A 25 -9.56 0.22 -4.20
N LEU A 26 -9.67 0.19 -5.54
CA LEU A 26 -9.22 -0.93 -6.35
C LEU A 26 -8.88 -0.50 -7.78
N TYR A 27 -8.18 -1.40 -8.49
CA TYR A 27 -7.90 -1.29 -9.91
C TYR A 27 -8.52 -2.46 -10.64
N ALA A 28 -9.45 -2.17 -11.56
CA ALA A 28 -10.21 -3.16 -12.30
C ALA A 28 -9.77 -3.20 -13.77
N VAL A 29 -9.98 -4.35 -14.41
CA VAL A 29 -9.86 -4.47 -15.87
C VAL A 29 -11.04 -3.73 -16.50
N PRO A 30 -10.82 -2.88 -17.51
CA PRO A 30 -11.92 -2.24 -18.23
C PRO A 30 -12.88 -3.29 -18.82
N PRO A 31 -14.21 -3.11 -18.72
CA PRO A 31 -15.18 -4.10 -19.17
C PRO A 31 -15.00 -4.54 -20.63
N GLU A 32 -14.56 -3.63 -21.49
CA GLU A 32 -14.33 -3.84 -22.91
C GLU A 32 -13.05 -4.64 -23.23
N LYS A 33 -12.15 -4.83 -22.25
CA LYS A 33 -10.88 -5.55 -22.41
C LYS A 33 -10.79 -6.82 -21.55
N VAL A 34 -11.91 -7.29 -21.02
CA VAL A 34 -11.96 -8.48 -20.16
C VAL A 34 -11.51 -9.73 -20.91
N ASP A 35 -11.95 -9.91 -22.16
CA ASP A 35 -11.58 -11.06 -22.98
C ASP A 35 -10.07 -11.09 -23.29
N GLU A 36 -9.47 -9.93 -23.54
CA GLU A 36 -8.03 -9.79 -23.79
C GLU A 36 -7.19 -10.21 -22.57
N GLU A 37 -7.59 -9.78 -21.37
CA GLU A 37 -6.93 -10.18 -20.12
C GLU A 37 -7.13 -11.68 -19.82
N TYR A 38 -8.27 -12.27 -20.20
CA TYR A 38 -8.49 -13.71 -20.06
C TYR A 38 -7.57 -14.54 -20.97
N GLU A 39 -7.35 -14.10 -22.20
CA GLU A 39 -6.45 -14.78 -23.13
C GLU A 39 -4.97 -14.57 -22.74
N ASN A 40 -4.60 -13.35 -22.34
CA ASN A 40 -3.23 -12.96 -22.00
C ASN A 40 -3.21 -12.21 -20.66
N PRO A 41 -2.95 -12.89 -19.53
CA PRO A 41 -2.91 -12.25 -18.22
C PRO A 41 -1.90 -11.11 -18.12
N HIS A 42 -2.25 -10.03 -17.42
CA HIS A 42 -1.46 -8.81 -17.24
C HIS A 42 -1.18 -8.02 -18.53
N SER A 43 -1.95 -8.24 -19.60
CA SER A 43 -1.82 -7.48 -20.84
C SER A 43 -2.54 -6.13 -20.79
N VAL A 44 -3.55 -6.01 -19.92
CA VAL A 44 -4.44 -4.86 -19.89
C VAL A 44 -4.13 -3.91 -18.73
N ASP A 45 -3.97 -2.63 -19.06
CA ASP A 45 -3.89 -1.56 -18.06
C ASP A 45 -5.17 -1.47 -17.24
N ARG A 46 -5.01 -1.46 -15.92
CA ARG A 46 -6.15 -1.39 -15.00
C ARG A 46 -6.58 0.05 -14.75
N VAL A 47 -7.88 0.24 -14.60
CA VAL A 47 -8.48 1.55 -14.30
C VAL A 47 -8.88 1.64 -12.83
N PRO A 48 -8.66 2.79 -12.18
CA PRO A 48 -9.08 2.98 -10.80
C PRO A 48 -10.60 2.97 -10.72
N MET A 49 -11.13 2.20 -9.76
CA MET A 49 -12.56 1.99 -9.55
C MET A 49 -12.88 1.93 -8.05
N GLY A 50 -14.17 1.98 -7.72
CA GLY A 50 -14.66 1.96 -6.34
C GLY A 50 -14.81 3.35 -5.72
N LYS A 51 -14.86 3.41 -4.39
CA LYS A 51 -15.05 4.65 -3.63
C LYS A 51 -13.78 5.50 -3.65
N LEU A 52 -13.96 6.81 -3.85
CA LEU A 52 -12.88 7.78 -3.79
C LEU A 52 -13.36 9.03 -3.01
N PRO A 53 -12.77 9.35 -1.84
CA PRO A 53 -11.65 8.66 -1.19
C PRO A 53 -12.09 7.37 -0.47
N HIS A 54 -11.31 6.31 -0.65
CA HIS A 54 -11.42 5.12 0.18
C HIS A 54 -10.65 5.34 1.50
N LEU A 55 -11.37 5.68 2.58
CA LEU A 55 -10.75 6.13 3.83
C LEU A 55 -9.71 5.16 4.40
N TRP A 56 -9.93 3.85 4.31
CA TRP A 56 -8.98 2.86 4.81
C TRP A 56 -7.68 2.87 3.99
N GLY A 57 -7.79 2.78 2.66
CA GLY A 57 -6.64 2.84 1.75
C GLY A 57 -5.89 4.17 1.86
N GLN A 58 -6.62 5.28 1.93
CA GLN A 58 -6.04 6.61 2.10
C GLN A 58 -5.30 6.76 3.43
N SER A 59 -5.87 6.26 4.53
CA SER A 59 -5.24 6.32 5.86
C SER A 59 -3.95 5.50 5.90
N LEU A 60 -3.95 4.30 5.29
CA LEU A 60 -2.75 3.47 5.18
C LEU A 60 -1.66 4.12 4.32
N TYR A 61 -2.04 4.81 3.24
CA TYR A 61 -1.11 5.59 2.43
C TYR A 61 -0.47 6.73 3.22
N VAL A 62 -1.27 7.53 3.94
CA VAL A 62 -0.73 8.60 4.79
C VAL A 62 0.21 8.03 5.86
N LEU A 63 -0.19 6.94 6.53
CA LEU A 63 0.64 6.28 7.54
C LEU A 63 1.96 5.76 6.96
N SER A 64 1.96 5.22 5.74
CA SER A 64 3.19 4.76 5.09
C SER A 64 4.11 5.92 4.72
N CYS A 65 3.58 7.07 4.29
CA CYS A 65 4.35 8.30 4.07
C CYS A 65 5.01 8.79 5.38
N LEU A 66 4.26 8.84 6.48
CA LEU A 66 4.78 9.27 7.79
C LEU A 66 5.91 8.35 8.29
N LEU A 67 5.76 7.03 8.11
CA LEU A 67 6.81 6.06 8.42
C LEU A 67 8.03 6.23 7.53
N ALA A 68 7.84 6.41 6.22
CA ALA A 68 8.94 6.54 5.26
C ALA A 68 9.74 7.84 5.44
N GLU A 69 9.08 8.91 5.88
CA GLU A 69 9.71 10.21 6.15
C GLU A 69 10.28 10.33 7.57
N GLY A 70 10.05 9.31 8.42
CA GLY A 70 10.57 9.30 9.79
C GLY A 70 9.79 10.18 10.77
N PHE A 71 8.63 10.70 10.37
CA PHE A 71 7.71 11.40 11.28
C PHE A 71 7.04 10.46 12.28
N LEU A 72 7.02 9.16 11.98
CA LEU A 72 6.49 8.12 12.83
C LEU A 72 7.49 6.97 12.91
N ALA A 73 7.79 6.50 14.12
CA ALA A 73 8.59 5.31 14.35
C ALA A 73 7.72 4.05 14.33
N ALA A 74 8.28 2.93 13.85
CA ALA A 74 7.55 1.65 13.84
C ALA A 74 7.08 1.21 15.23
N GLY A 75 7.80 1.58 16.29
CA GLY A 75 7.42 1.30 17.69
C GLY A 75 6.20 2.08 18.17
N GLU A 76 5.85 3.20 17.55
CA GLU A 76 4.65 3.98 17.89
C GLU A 76 3.37 3.31 17.37
N ILE A 77 3.47 2.57 16.25
CA ILE A 77 2.38 1.79 15.68
C ILE A 77 2.32 0.39 16.30
N ASP A 78 3.48 -0.21 16.52
CA ASP A 78 3.62 -1.56 17.06
C ASP A 78 4.40 -1.50 18.39
N PRO A 79 3.76 -1.04 19.49
CA PRO A 79 4.41 -0.86 20.79
C PRO A 79 4.82 -2.19 21.42
N LEU A 80 4.18 -3.29 21.02
CA LEU A 80 4.49 -4.64 21.49
C LEU A 80 5.56 -5.33 20.63
N ASN A 81 6.10 -4.65 19.61
CA ASN A 81 7.11 -5.19 18.71
C ASN A 81 6.72 -6.55 18.08
N ARG A 82 5.42 -6.73 17.79
CA ARG A 82 4.86 -7.96 17.22
C ARG A 82 5.41 -8.27 15.84
N ARG A 83 5.94 -7.28 15.11
CA ARG A 83 6.66 -7.49 13.84
C ARG A 83 7.87 -8.41 13.96
N PHE A 84 8.41 -8.60 15.17
CA PHE A 84 9.52 -9.51 15.46
C PHE A 84 9.07 -10.83 16.11
N SER A 85 7.77 -11.03 16.35
CA SER A 85 7.25 -12.22 17.03
C SER A 85 7.37 -13.52 16.25
N THR A 86 7.60 -13.44 14.94
CA THR A 86 7.87 -14.61 14.08
C THR A 86 9.33 -15.06 14.08
N GLY A 87 10.23 -14.28 14.73
CA GLY A 87 11.61 -14.70 14.96
C GLY A 87 11.69 -15.68 16.13
N PHE A 88 12.44 -16.77 15.95
CA PHE A 88 12.76 -17.72 17.03
C PHE A 88 13.41 -16.94 18.19
N LYS A 89 12.77 -16.92 19.36
CA LYS A 89 13.37 -16.34 20.56
C LYS A 89 14.22 -17.42 21.23
N PRO A 90 15.55 -17.25 21.38
CA PRO A 90 16.33 -18.16 22.19
C PRO A 90 15.82 -18.09 23.64
N ASP A 91 15.69 -19.25 24.27
CA ASP A 91 15.28 -19.34 25.67
C ASP A 91 16.27 -18.55 26.53
N VAL A 92 15.77 -17.45 27.11
CA VAL A 92 16.54 -16.66 28.07
C VAL A 92 16.49 -17.41 29.39
N VAL A 93 17.49 -18.26 29.62
CA VAL A 93 17.70 -18.87 30.94
C VAL A 93 18.27 -17.80 31.85
N VAL A 94 17.48 -17.35 32.83
CA VAL A 94 17.97 -16.49 33.91
C VAL A 94 18.60 -17.43 34.95
N GLN A 95 19.91 -17.29 35.18
CA GLN A 95 20.62 -17.95 36.28
C GLN A 95 20.56 -17.12 37.56
#